data_AF-A0A0X3XRZ8-F1
#
_entry.id   AF-A0A0X3XRZ8-F1
#
_cell.length_a   1.000
_cell.length_b   1.000
_cell.length_c   1.000
_cell.angle_alpha   90.00
_cell.angle_beta   90.00
_cell.angle_gamma   90.00
#
_symmetry.space_group_name_H-M   'P 1'
#
loop_
_entity.id
_entity.type
_entity.pdbx_description
1 polymer ?
#
loop_
_entity_poly.entity_id
_entity_poly.type
_entity_poly.pdbx_seq_one_letter_code
_entity_poly.pdbx_strand_id
1 'polypeptide(L)'
;MGDPHVLDTVPLQTRFLDHADHYARWSGLAIGIEVARQLLTIESGDITTPLVLAVTAFGLCAVAGVLIGDALTLRPQEAVRTASLAPRLVRDHVPPRMTPLLLLEAGSLLALLVMGAVTASSSSDRTGGAGRAMEVVCDGVRSSVGPWPGLYYSGPMFGALAVATPACVWALRRIAFGPGDHQQRRDRAWAIVGAWGLLVSCQVLLVVLTFLVALIDGPCAGPLGAVTVMVTCPLGVLSVFTLGWSLLTVVAPRAVDDGVTGEGSGEDE
;
A
#
# COMPACT_ATOMS: atom_id res chain seq x y z
N MET A 1 -6.76 43.85 37.16
CA MET A 1 -6.12 44.19 35.87
C MET A 1 -5.97 42.85 35.15
N GLY A 2 -6.95 42.51 34.30
CA GLY A 2 -7.08 41.15 33.76
C GLY A 2 -6.21 40.96 32.53
N ASP A 3 -5.48 39.85 32.47
CA ASP A 3 -4.79 39.41 31.26
C ASP A 3 -5.81 39.15 30.15
N PRO A 4 -5.67 39.78 28.98
CA PRO A 4 -6.51 39.43 27.84
C PRO A 4 -6.08 38.05 27.35
N HIS A 5 -7.05 37.12 27.37
CA HIS A 5 -7.01 35.87 26.61
C HIS A 5 -6.38 36.11 25.23
N VAL A 6 -5.16 35.62 25.05
CA VAL A 6 -4.57 35.36 23.74
C VAL A 6 -5.47 34.31 23.10
N LEU A 7 -6.45 34.76 22.30
CA LEU A 7 -7.17 33.86 21.42
C LEU A 7 -6.13 33.24 20.50
N ASP A 8 -5.90 31.94 20.68
CA ASP A 8 -5.29 31.03 19.72
C ASP A 8 -6.04 31.14 18.39
N THR A 9 -5.65 32.13 17.60
CA THR A 9 -6.08 32.27 16.22
C THR A 9 -5.12 31.44 15.40
N VAL A 10 -5.23 30.11 15.55
CA VAL A 10 -4.74 29.21 14.51
C VAL A 10 -5.39 29.70 13.21
N PRO A 11 -4.61 30.20 12.24
CA PRO A 11 -5.18 30.89 11.10
C PRO A 11 -6.14 29.94 10.39
N LEU A 12 -7.39 30.36 10.15
CA LEU A 12 -8.45 29.53 9.53
C LEU A 12 -7.97 28.73 8.31
N GLN A 13 -6.97 29.27 7.60
CA GLN A 13 -6.29 28.69 6.45
C GLN A 13 -5.60 27.33 6.73
N THR A 14 -4.98 27.12 7.90
CA THR A 14 -4.39 25.82 8.26
C THR A 14 -5.47 24.79 8.53
N ARG A 15 -6.55 25.19 9.22
CA ARG A 15 -7.69 24.31 9.49
C ARG A 15 -8.37 23.84 8.19
N PHE A 16 -8.52 24.69 7.18
CA PHE A 16 -9.07 24.29 5.87
C PHE A 16 -8.14 23.34 5.10
N LEU A 17 -6.82 23.54 5.18
CA LEU A 17 -5.84 22.68 4.50
C LEU A 17 -5.78 21.27 5.11
N ASP A 18 -5.89 21.15 6.43
CA ASP A 18 -5.96 19.83 7.11
C ASP A 18 -7.24 19.07 6.71
N HIS A 19 -8.37 19.78 6.59
CA HIS A 19 -9.60 19.17 6.08
C HIS A 19 -9.44 18.75 4.62
N ALA A 20 -8.78 19.55 3.78
CA ALA A 20 -8.56 19.21 2.37
C ALA A 20 -7.68 17.97 2.18
N ASP A 21 -6.61 17.79 2.97
CA ASP A 21 -5.80 16.56 2.95
C ASP A 21 -6.63 15.35 3.39
N HIS A 22 -7.42 15.51 4.45
CA HIS A 22 -8.33 14.46 4.89
C HIS A 22 -9.33 14.06 3.79
N TYR A 23 -10.02 15.03 3.18
CA TYR A 23 -10.95 14.78 2.08
C TYR A 23 -10.26 14.17 0.86
N ALA A 24 -9.03 14.57 0.53
CA ALA A 24 -8.27 13.99 -0.58
C ALA A 24 -7.99 12.50 -0.35
N ARG A 25 -7.53 12.12 0.84
CA ARG A 25 -7.25 10.72 1.21
C ARG A 25 -8.52 9.85 1.17
N TRP A 26 -9.62 10.35 1.75
CA TRP A 26 -10.91 9.67 1.72
C TRP A 26 -11.49 9.55 0.32
N SER A 27 -11.33 10.60 -0.51
CA SER A 27 -11.79 10.56 -1.90
C SER A 27 -11.08 9.48 -2.72
N GLY A 28 -9.76 9.28 -2.51
CA GLY A 28 -9.01 8.21 -3.16
C GLY A 28 -9.52 6.81 -2.80
N LEU A 29 -9.86 6.58 -1.53
CA LEU A 29 -10.48 5.33 -1.09
C LEU A 29 -11.88 5.15 -1.66
N ALA A 30 -12.73 6.18 -1.60
CA ALA A 30 -14.09 6.12 -2.11
C ALA A 30 -14.15 5.88 -3.62
N ILE A 31 -13.32 6.61 -4.39
CA ILE A 31 -13.17 6.40 -5.83
C ILE A 31 -12.64 5.00 -6.09
N GLY A 32 -11.64 4.55 -5.33
CA GLY A 32 -11.10 3.19 -5.46
C GLY A 32 -12.16 2.10 -5.26
N ILE A 33 -13.03 2.26 -4.26
CA ILE A 33 -14.15 1.34 -4.01
C ILE A 33 -15.12 1.34 -5.18
N GLU A 34 -15.52 2.51 -5.67
CA GLU A 34 -16.49 2.62 -6.76
C GLU A 34 -15.93 2.05 -8.08
N VAL A 35 -14.67 2.37 -8.41
CA VAL A 35 -13.97 1.80 -9.57
C VAL A 35 -13.85 0.28 -9.44
N ALA A 36 -13.48 -0.23 -8.25
CA ALA A 36 -13.42 -1.67 -8.00
C ALA A 36 -14.79 -2.34 -8.21
N ARG A 37 -15.88 -1.74 -7.72
CA ARG A 37 -17.24 -2.27 -7.91
C ARG A 37 -17.62 -2.31 -9.38
N GLN A 38 -17.34 -1.26 -10.15
CA GLN A 38 -17.63 -1.23 -11.58
C GLN A 38 -16.83 -2.28 -12.34
N LEU A 39 -15.55 -2.46 -12.01
CA LEU A 39 -14.71 -3.50 -12.62
C LEU A 39 -15.23 -4.92 -12.34
N LEU A 40 -15.79 -5.15 -11.15
CA LEU A 40 -16.41 -6.44 -10.78
C LEU A 40 -17.70 -6.72 -11.57
N THR A 41 -18.36 -5.70 -12.12
CA THR A 41 -19.57 -5.87 -12.96
C THR A 41 -19.27 -6.10 -14.43
N ILE A 42 -18.02 -5.96 -14.86
CA ILE A 42 -17.64 -6.23 -16.26
C ILE A 42 -17.78 -7.72 -16.51
N GLU A 43 -18.64 -8.08 -17.45
CA GLU A 43 -18.83 -9.46 -17.86
C GLU A 43 -17.57 -9.95 -18.57
N SER A 44 -16.82 -10.80 -17.88
CA SER A 44 -15.66 -11.50 -18.38
C SER A 44 -15.92 -13.00 -18.33
N GLY A 45 -15.38 -13.75 -19.30
CA GLY A 45 -15.48 -15.21 -19.30
C GLY A 45 -14.74 -15.92 -18.14
N ASP A 46 -14.22 -15.16 -17.17
CA ASP A 46 -13.47 -15.63 -16.01
C ASP A 46 -13.61 -14.60 -14.86
N ILE A 47 -13.87 -15.08 -13.64
CA ILE A 47 -14.09 -14.27 -12.43
C ILE A 47 -12.79 -13.66 -11.85
N THR A 48 -11.63 -14.24 -12.18
CA THR A 48 -10.35 -13.80 -11.59
C THR A 48 -9.80 -12.54 -12.24
N THR A 49 -10.03 -12.36 -13.54
CA THR A 49 -9.64 -11.15 -14.28
C THR A 49 -10.24 -9.84 -13.68
N PRO A 50 -11.56 -9.71 -13.50
CA PRO A 50 -12.17 -8.49 -12.95
C PRO A 50 -11.77 -8.29 -11.49
N LEU A 51 -11.56 -9.38 -10.73
CA LEU A 51 -11.07 -9.31 -9.36
C LEU A 51 -9.66 -8.71 -9.28
N VAL A 52 -8.74 -9.17 -10.12
CA VAL A 52 -7.36 -8.65 -10.19
C VAL A 52 -7.37 -7.16 -10.54
N LEU A 53 -8.16 -6.76 -11.54
CA LEU A 53 -8.28 -5.36 -11.94
C LEU A 53 -8.90 -4.51 -10.82
N ALA A 54 -9.94 -5.00 -10.15
CA ALA A 54 -10.59 -4.29 -9.06
C ALA A 54 -9.63 -4.02 -7.89
N VAL A 55 -8.89 -5.04 -7.44
CA VAL A 55 -7.94 -4.93 -6.32
C VAL A 55 -6.76 -4.02 -6.68
N THR A 56 -6.21 -4.14 -7.89
CA THR A 56 -5.10 -3.29 -8.35
C THR A 56 -5.52 -1.84 -8.54
N ALA A 57 -6.69 -1.59 -9.13
CA ALA A 57 -7.26 -0.26 -9.30
C ALA A 57 -7.57 0.40 -7.95
N PHE A 58 -8.14 -0.34 -6.99
CA PHE A 58 -8.39 0.15 -5.64
C PHE A 58 -7.11 0.66 -4.98
N GLY A 59 -6.05 -0.16 -4.96
CA GLY A 59 -4.78 0.24 -4.34
C GLY A 59 -4.14 1.44 -5.05
N LEU A 60 -4.22 1.51 -6.39
CA LEU A 60 -3.71 2.65 -7.16
C LEU A 60 -4.47 3.94 -6.85
N CYS A 61 -5.80 3.87 -6.73
CA CYS A 61 -6.62 5.02 -6.37
C CYS A 61 -6.30 5.51 -4.95
N ALA A 62 -6.08 4.60 -4.00
CA ALA A 62 -5.66 4.95 -2.65
C ALA A 62 -4.29 5.65 -2.63
N VAL A 63 -3.30 5.12 -3.35
CA VAL A 63 -1.98 5.78 -3.50
C VAL A 63 -2.12 7.14 -4.17
N ALA A 64 -2.88 7.24 -5.25
CA ALA A 64 -3.09 8.50 -5.96
C ALA A 64 -3.75 9.56 -5.08
N GLY A 65 -4.79 9.20 -4.31
CA GLY A 65 -5.46 10.12 -3.39
C GLY A 65 -4.51 10.68 -2.33
N VAL A 66 -3.65 9.83 -1.74
CA VAL A 66 -2.66 10.26 -0.75
C VAL A 66 -1.58 11.15 -1.38
N LEU A 67 -1.08 10.81 -2.56
CA LEU A 67 -0.08 11.63 -3.27
C LEU A 67 -0.65 12.98 -3.73
N ILE A 68 -1.91 13.01 -4.15
CA ILE A 68 -2.62 14.25 -4.49
C ILE A 68 -2.84 15.10 -3.24
N GLY A 69 -3.23 14.52 -2.11
CA GLY A 69 -3.33 15.21 -0.82
C GLY A 69 -2.00 15.86 -0.38
N ASP A 70 -0.88 15.12 -0.50
CA ASP A 70 0.45 15.66 -0.23
C ASP A 70 0.86 16.76 -1.23
N ALA A 71 0.47 16.63 -2.51
CA ALA A 71 0.77 17.64 -3.51
C ALA A 71 -0.03 18.94 -3.32
N LEU A 72 -1.28 18.84 -2.85
CA LEU A 72 -2.19 19.98 -2.64
C LEU A 72 -1.92 20.74 -1.34
N THR A 73 -1.29 20.12 -0.35
CA THR A 73 -0.88 20.80 0.88
C THR A 73 0.32 21.71 0.62
N LEU A 74 0.02 22.95 0.17
CA LEU A 74 0.98 24.04 0.01
C LEU A 74 1.77 24.26 1.31
N ARG A 75 3.10 24.28 1.20
CA ARG A 75 3.98 24.51 2.36
C ARG A 75 3.87 25.96 2.83
N PRO A 76 3.58 26.22 4.11
CA PRO A 76 3.94 27.51 4.70
C PRO A 76 5.46 27.64 4.62
N GLN A 77 5.95 28.62 3.86
CA GLN A 77 7.35 29.02 3.98
C GLN A 77 7.50 29.75 5.30
N GLU A 78 7.84 29.02 6.36
CA GLU A 78 8.31 29.68 7.57
C GLU A 78 9.58 30.45 7.23
N ALA A 79 9.51 31.78 7.41
CA ALA A 79 10.55 32.74 7.04
C ALA A 79 11.83 32.61 7.88
N VAL A 80 11.87 31.68 8.85
CA VAL A 80 13.01 31.51 9.77
C VAL A 80 13.74 30.22 9.41
N ARG A 81 14.83 30.37 8.66
CA ARG A 81 15.80 29.29 8.38
C ARG A 81 16.57 28.94 9.66
N THR A 82 16.02 28.07 10.50
CA THR A 82 16.84 27.38 11.49
C THR A 82 17.64 26.29 10.77
N ALA A 83 18.94 26.52 10.61
CA ALA A 83 19.84 25.54 10.03
C ALA A 83 20.11 24.44 11.08
N SER A 84 19.30 23.38 11.09
CA SER A 84 19.62 22.18 11.87
C SER A 84 20.68 21.35 11.14
N LEU A 85 21.81 21.09 11.82
CA LEU A 85 22.98 20.36 11.32
C LEU A 85 22.87 18.83 11.46
N ALA A 86 21.67 18.30 11.76
CA ALA A 86 21.48 16.86 11.87
C ALA A 86 21.52 16.19 10.48
N PRO A 87 22.28 15.11 10.27
CA PRO A 87 22.28 14.36 9.02
C PRO A 87 20.87 13.87 8.70
N ARG A 88 20.34 14.29 7.55
CA ARG A 88 18.95 14.01 7.13
C ARG A 88 18.88 12.68 6.39
N LEU A 89 18.54 11.60 7.07
CA LEU A 89 18.25 10.33 6.40
C LEU A 89 16.74 10.14 6.23
N VAL A 90 16.34 9.70 5.02
CA VAL A 90 14.95 9.32 4.71
C VAL A 90 14.44 8.24 5.67
N ARG A 91 15.34 7.37 6.14
CA ARG A 91 15.06 6.28 7.07
C ARG A 91 14.52 6.78 8.42
N ASP A 92 14.87 7.98 8.85
CA ASP A 92 14.49 8.50 10.17
C ASP A 92 13.02 8.95 10.22
N HIS A 93 12.42 9.19 9.05
CA HIS A 93 11.05 9.69 8.91
C HIS A 93 10.02 8.56 8.73
N VAL A 94 10.51 7.35 8.45
CA VAL A 94 9.72 6.21 7.99
C VAL A 94 9.51 5.24 9.17
N PRO A 95 8.34 4.57 9.30
CA PRO A 95 8.04 3.76 10.49
C PRO A 95 9.06 2.61 10.61
N PRO A 96 9.90 2.59 11.67
CA PRO A 96 11.11 1.76 11.69
C PRO A 96 10.82 0.26 11.74
N ARG A 97 9.64 -0.12 12.26
CA ARG A 97 9.20 -1.53 12.37
C ARG A 97 8.37 -2.00 11.18
N MET A 98 7.51 -1.14 10.63
CA MET A 98 6.59 -1.54 9.55
C MET A 98 7.25 -1.53 8.18
N THR A 99 8.20 -0.63 7.96
CA THR A 99 8.88 -0.52 6.66
C THR A 99 9.65 -1.78 6.25
N PRO A 100 10.45 -2.43 7.12
CA PRO A 100 11.08 -3.70 6.74
C PRO A 100 10.03 -4.80 6.48
N LEU A 101 8.90 -4.80 7.19
CA LEU A 101 7.81 -5.77 6.94
C LEU A 101 7.18 -5.54 5.57
N LEU A 102 6.86 -4.30 5.21
CA LEU A 102 6.28 -3.97 3.90
C LEU A 102 7.28 -4.21 2.75
N LEU A 103 8.58 -3.99 2.98
CA LEU A 103 9.63 -4.33 2.01
C LEU A 103 9.77 -5.84 1.81
N LEU A 104 9.72 -6.61 2.90
CA LEU A 104 9.70 -8.06 2.83
C LEU A 104 8.47 -8.55 2.07
N GLU A 105 7.30 -7.96 2.36
CA GLU A 105 6.04 -8.26 1.71
C GLU A 105 6.09 -7.94 0.20
N ALA A 106 6.57 -6.75 -0.19
CA ALA A 106 6.75 -6.36 -1.59
C ALA A 106 7.77 -7.27 -2.32
N GLY A 107 8.86 -7.65 -1.65
CA GLY A 107 9.83 -8.60 -2.19
C GLY A 107 9.24 -9.99 -2.39
N SER A 108 8.43 -10.47 -1.44
CA SER A 108 7.74 -11.74 -1.53
C SER A 108 6.67 -11.74 -2.62
N LEU A 109 5.92 -10.64 -2.77
CA LEU A 109 4.98 -10.44 -3.86
C LEU A 109 5.70 -10.53 -5.21
N LEU A 110 6.79 -9.78 -5.36
CA LEU A 110 7.58 -9.79 -6.59
C LEU A 110 8.08 -11.20 -6.92
N ALA A 111 8.60 -11.92 -5.92
CA ALA A 111 9.05 -13.30 -6.10
C ALA A 111 7.89 -14.22 -6.52
N LEU A 112 6.71 -14.12 -5.88
CA LEU A 112 5.54 -14.91 -6.23
C LEU A 112 5.03 -14.60 -7.64
N LEU A 113 5.00 -13.32 -8.04
CA LEU A 113 4.59 -12.92 -9.39
C LEU A 113 5.57 -13.43 -10.45
N VAL A 114 6.88 -13.33 -10.20
CA VAL A 114 7.91 -13.86 -11.11
C VAL A 114 7.83 -15.38 -11.19
N MET A 115 7.70 -16.07 -10.05
CA MET A 115 7.53 -17.53 -10.03
C MET A 115 6.27 -17.92 -10.78
N GLY A 116 5.13 -17.25 -10.54
CA GLY A 116 3.87 -17.49 -11.24
C GLY A 116 4.00 -17.29 -12.76
N ALA A 117 4.67 -16.21 -13.18
CA ALA A 117 4.93 -15.93 -14.59
C ALA A 117 5.84 -16.97 -15.27
N VAL A 118 6.89 -17.45 -14.57
CA VAL A 118 7.84 -18.44 -15.10
C VAL A 118 7.27 -19.85 -15.12
N THR A 119 6.42 -20.18 -14.15
CA THR A 119 5.78 -21.51 -14.04
C THR A 119 4.49 -21.64 -14.84
N ALA A 120 3.94 -20.52 -15.31
CA ALA A 120 2.79 -20.53 -16.19
C ALA A 120 3.10 -21.34 -17.46
N SER A 121 2.27 -22.34 -17.73
CA SER A 121 2.45 -23.16 -18.93
C SER A 121 2.16 -22.32 -20.19
N SER A 122 3.04 -22.40 -21.18
CA SER A 122 2.84 -21.81 -22.50
C SER A 122 2.00 -22.73 -23.38
N SER A 123 0.95 -23.36 -22.83
CA SER A 123 0.11 -24.26 -23.63
C SER A 123 -0.58 -23.44 -24.72
N SER A 124 -0.15 -23.67 -25.95
CA SER A 124 -0.67 -23.04 -27.16
C SER A 124 -1.95 -23.75 -27.58
N ASP A 125 -2.94 -23.85 -26.71
CA ASP A 125 -4.26 -24.28 -27.16
C ASP A 125 -4.90 -23.12 -27.92
N ARG A 126 -5.44 -23.47 -29.10
CA ARG A 126 -5.98 -22.61 -30.17
C ARG A 126 -7.13 -21.66 -29.74
N THR A 127 -7.42 -21.57 -28.45
CA THR A 127 -8.54 -20.84 -27.84
C THR A 127 -8.12 -19.72 -26.89
N GLY A 128 -6.84 -19.31 -26.86
CA GLY A 128 -6.41 -18.07 -26.19
C GLY A 128 -6.21 -18.16 -24.68
N GLY A 129 -5.99 -19.37 -24.16
CA GLY A 129 -5.74 -19.67 -22.74
C GLY A 129 -4.28 -19.61 -22.28
N ALA A 130 -3.37 -19.01 -23.06
CA ALA A 130 -1.96 -18.99 -22.73
C ALA A 130 -1.69 -18.25 -21.41
N GLY A 131 -1.12 -18.94 -20.42
CA GLY A 131 -0.67 -18.35 -19.15
C GLY A 131 -1.74 -18.20 -18.05
N ARG A 132 -2.91 -18.85 -18.18
CA ARG A 132 -3.97 -18.83 -17.15
C ARG A 132 -4.03 -20.07 -16.25
N ALA A 133 -3.38 -21.16 -16.67
CA ALA A 133 -3.32 -22.42 -15.96
C ALA A 133 -1.91 -23.04 -16.01
N MET A 134 -1.59 -23.83 -14.99
CA MET A 134 -0.40 -24.66 -14.93
C MET A 134 -0.77 -26.09 -15.30
N GLU A 135 -0.13 -26.67 -16.32
CA GLU A 135 -0.25 -28.10 -16.58
C GLU A 135 0.63 -28.88 -15.60
N VAL A 136 0.02 -29.80 -14.86
CA VAL A 136 0.71 -30.71 -13.95
C VAL A 136 0.44 -32.14 -14.38
N VAL A 137 1.47 -32.99 -14.37
CA VAL A 137 1.32 -34.43 -14.64
C VAL A 137 1.17 -35.15 -13.31
N CYS A 138 0.06 -35.86 -13.11
CA CYS A 138 -0.24 -36.60 -11.90
C CYS A 138 -0.56 -38.05 -12.27
N ASP A 139 0.18 -39.01 -11.71
CA ASP A 139 0.04 -40.43 -12.05
C ASP A 139 -0.01 -40.72 -13.55
N GLY A 140 0.77 -39.96 -14.34
CA GLY A 140 0.85 -40.08 -15.79
C GLY A 140 -0.26 -39.36 -16.58
N VAL A 141 -1.24 -38.74 -15.92
CA VAL A 141 -2.32 -37.96 -16.52
C VAL A 141 -2.00 -36.47 -16.43
N ARG A 142 -2.12 -35.74 -17.55
CA ARG A 142 -2.02 -34.27 -17.57
C ARG A 142 -3.31 -33.66 -17.05
N SER A 143 -3.20 -32.84 -16.01
CA SER A 143 -4.29 -32.06 -15.43
C SER A 143 -3.92 -30.59 -15.42
N SER A 144 -4.85 -29.72 -15.81
CA SER A 144 -4.67 -28.26 -15.73
C SER A 144 -5.11 -27.77 -14.34
N VAL A 145 -4.22 -27.09 -13.63
CA VAL A 145 -4.49 -26.42 -12.36
C VAL A 145 -4.60 -24.91 -12.63
N GLY A 146 -5.76 -24.33 -12.36
CA GLY A 146 -6.01 -22.90 -12.51
C GLY A 146 -7.07 -22.46 -11.50
N PRO A 147 -7.13 -21.17 -11.13
CA PRO A 147 -6.42 -20.04 -11.72
C PRO A 147 -4.96 -19.91 -11.25
N TRP A 148 -4.00 -19.88 -12.19
CA TRP A 148 -2.58 -19.69 -11.87
C TRP A 148 -2.16 -18.23 -12.06
N PRO A 149 -1.37 -17.61 -11.16
CA PRO A 149 -0.93 -16.22 -11.28
C PRO A 149 0.16 -16.04 -12.35
N GLY A 150 -0.13 -16.42 -13.59
CA GLY A 150 0.73 -16.25 -14.73
C GLY A 150 0.81 -14.80 -15.22
N LEU A 151 1.52 -14.57 -16.33
CA LEU A 151 1.78 -13.22 -16.87
C LEU A 151 0.49 -12.43 -17.13
N TYR A 152 -0.60 -13.11 -17.49
CA TYR A 152 -1.90 -12.50 -17.76
C TYR A 152 -2.50 -11.79 -16.54
N TYR A 153 -2.43 -12.41 -15.35
CA TYR A 153 -2.96 -11.85 -14.11
C TYR A 153 -1.93 -11.00 -13.34
N SER A 154 -0.64 -11.31 -13.48
CA SER A 154 0.44 -10.57 -12.83
C SER A 154 0.79 -9.26 -13.54
N GLY A 155 0.53 -9.14 -14.85
CA GLY A 155 0.83 -7.95 -15.64
C GLY A 155 0.29 -6.64 -15.03
N PRO A 156 -1.01 -6.54 -14.70
CA PRO A 156 -1.57 -5.37 -14.02
C PRO A 156 -0.91 -5.08 -12.67
N MET A 157 -0.57 -6.12 -11.90
CA MET A 157 0.10 -5.97 -10.59
C MET A 157 1.52 -5.41 -10.75
N PHE A 158 2.30 -5.95 -11.70
CA PHE A 158 3.62 -5.42 -12.05
C PHE A 158 3.55 -3.97 -12.49
N GLY A 159 2.62 -3.63 -13.37
CA GLY A 159 2.42 -2.26 -13.83
C GLY A 159 2.10 -1.32 -12.67
N ALA A 160 1.19 -1.72 -11.78
CA ALA A 160 0.84 -0.94 -10.60
C ALA A 160 2.05 -0.72 -9.67
N LEU A 161 2.82 -1.77 -9.37
CA LEU A 161 4.02 -1.68 -8.53
C LEU A 161 5.11 -0.81 -9.17
N ALA A 162 5.31 -0.95 -10.48
CA ALA A 162 6.31 -0.20 -11.24
C ALA A 162 5.99 1.30 -11.30
N VAL A 163 4.73 1.71 -11.19
CA VAL A 163 4.32 3.12 -11.15
C VAL A 163 4.24 3.65 -9.71
N ALA A 164 3.56 2.94 -8.81
CA ALA A 164 3.31 3.40 -7.46
C ALA A 164 4.59 3.50 -6.62
N THR A 165 5.50 2.51 -6.74
CA THR A 165 6.74 2.49 -5.96
C THR A 165 7.64 3.71 -6.24
N PRO A 166 8.02 4.03 -7.49
CA PRO A 166 8.83 5.22 -7.74
C PRO A 166 8.10 6.52 -7.42
N ALA A 167 6.77 6.59 -7.61
CA ALA A 167 5.98 7.76 -7.21
C ALA A 167 6.05 8.01 -5.69
N CYS A 168 5.86 6.97 -4.88
CA CYS A 168 6.00 7.03 -3.43
C CYS A 168 7.43 7.39 -3.01
N VAL A 169 8.45 6.79 -3.63
CA VAL A 169 9.87 7.12 -3.35
C VAL A 169 10.17 8.57 -3.69
N TRP A 170 9.66 9.07 -4.82
CA TRP A 170 9.83 10.46 -5.24
C TRP A 170 9.16 11.42 -4.24
N ALA A 171 7.95 11.12 -3.79
CA ALA A 171 7.25 11.90 -2.78
C ALA A 171 7.99 11.91 -1.43
N LEU A 172 8.47 10.75 -0.97
CA LEU A 172 9.29 10.64 0.24
C LEU A 172 10.59 11.46 0.15
N ARG A 173 11.28 11.42 -1.00
CA ARG A 173 12.46 12.27 -1.26
C ARG A 173 12.09 13.75 -1.19
N ARG A 174 10.98 14.16 -1.80
CA ARG A 174 10.49 15.54 -1.76
C ARG A 174 10.20 16.00 -0.33
N ILE A 175 9.65 15.14 0.52
CA ILE A 175 9.38 15.44 1.94
C ILE A 175 10.69 15.56 2.72
N ALA A 176 11.61 14.60 2.57
CA ALA A 176 12.87 14.58 3.30
C ALA A 176 13.76 15.79 2.97
N PHE A 177 13.83 16.20 1.71
CA PHE A 177 14.71 17.28 1.27
C PHE A 177 14.09 18.68 1.31
N GLY A 178 12.76 18.80 1.36
CA GLY A 178 12.15 20.13 1.39
C GLY A 178 12.18 20.80 2.78
N PRO A 179 11.75 22.07 2.93
CA PRO A 179 11.64 22.79 4.20
C PRO A 179 10.35 22.46 4.99
N GLY A 180 10.37 22.51 6.33
CA GLY A 180 9.21 22.20 7.18
C GLY A 180 9.58 21.49 8.48
N ASP A 181 8.66 21.47 9.44
CA ASP A 181 8.82 20.84 10.75
C ASP A 181 9.05 19.31 10.67
N HIS A 182 9.77 18.74 11.64
CA HIS A 182 10.11 17.32 11.67
C HIS A 182 8.88 16.43 11.91
N GLN A 183 7.94 16.86 12.76
CA GLN A 183 6.77 16.03 13.08
C GLN A 183 5.84 15.93 11.88
N GLN A 184 5.56 17.06 11.22
CA GLN A 184 4.71 17.09 10.03
C GLN A 184 5.28 16.26 8.86
N ARG A 185 6.61 16.23 8.69
CA ARG A 185 7.26 15.36 7.68
C ARG A 185 7.07 13.88 8.00
N ARG A 186 7.16 13.52 9.28
CA ARG A 186 7.01 12.13 9.74
C ARG A 186 5.60 11.64 9.45
N ASP A 187 4.58 12.41 9.79
CA ASP A 187 3.19 12.00 9.58
C ASP A 187 2.85 11.83 8.09
N ARG A 188 3.33 12.74 7.23
CA ARG A 188 3.19 12.61 5.77
C ARG A 188 3.92 11.40 5.22
N ALA A 189 5.15 11.15 5.68
CA ALA A 189 5.92 9.97 5.28
C ALA A 189 5.20 8.67 5.69
N TRP A 190 4.57 8.64 6.86
CA TRP A 190 3.79 7.49 7.33
C TRP A 190 2.54 7.27 6.49
N ALA A 191 1.83 8.34 6.10
CA ALA A 191 0.67 8.24 5.21
C ALA A 191 1.05 7.67 3.83
N ILE A 192 2.16 8.11 3.24
CA ILE A 192 2.65 7.59 1.95
C ILE A 192 3.05 6.11 2.07
N VAL A 193 3.76 5.75 3.15
CA VAL A 193 4.16 4.36 3.41
C VAL A 193 2.92 3.48 3.67
N GLY A 194 1.91 3.98 4.38
CA GLY A 194 0.63 3.30 4.58
C GLY A 194 -0.12 3.11 3.27
N ALA A 195 -0.18 4.11 2.39
CA ALA A 195 -0.84 3.99 1.09
C ALA A 195 -0.16 2.95 0.19
N TRP A 196 1.18 2.97 0.13
CA TRP A 196 1.95 1.96 -0.59
C TRP A 196 1.76 0.56 0.00
N GLY A 197 1.75 0.46 1.34
CA GLY A 197 1.47 -0.79 2.04
C GLY A 197 0.07 -1.34 1.72
N LEU A 198 -0.96 -0.49 1.66
CA LEU A 198 -2.31 -0.90 1.28
C LEU A 198 -2.34 -1.55 -0.11
N LEU A 199 -1.67 -0.95 -1.09
CA LEU A 199 -1.55 -1.51 -2.45
C LEU A 199 -0.86 -2.88 -2.44
N VAL A 200 0.29 -2.98 -1.77
CA VAL A 200 1.09 -4.20 -1.71
C VAL A 200 0.32 -5.33 -1.00
N SER A 201 -0.26 -5.05 0.16
CA SER A 201 -0.96 -6.06 0.97
C SER A 201 -2.24 -6.55 0.31
N CYS A 202 -2.99 -5.68 -0.34
CA CYS A 202 -4.12 -6.08 -1.18
C CYS A 202 -3.71 -7.06 -2.29
N GLN A 203 -2.59 -6.79 -2.97
CA GLN A 203 -2.08 -7.67 -4.03
C GLN A 203 -1.55 -9.00 -3.48
N VAL A 204 -0.83 -8.99 -2.35
CA VAL A 204 -0.37 -10.22 -1.70
C VAL A 204 -1.54 -11.09 -1.28
N LEU A 205 -2.57 -10.52 -0.65
CA LEU A 205 -3.74 -11.27 -0.19
C LEU A 205 -4.48 -11.91 -1.36
N LEU A 206 -4.61 -11.20 -2.48
CA LEU A 206 -5.19 -11.74 -3.72
C LEU A 206 -4.35 -12.90 -4.28
N VAL A 207 -3.03 -12.74 -4.37
CA VAL A 207 -2.14 -13.80 -4.87
C VAL A 207 -2.18 -15.03 -3.95
N VAL A 208 -2.10 -14.82 -2.64
CA VAL A 208 -2.27 -15.87 -1.61
C VAL A 208 -3.58 -16.62 -1.79
N LEU A 209 -4.69 -15.90 -1.99
CA LEU A 209 -6.00 -16.49 -2.23
C LEU A 209 -6.02 -17.33 -3.52
N THR A 210 -5.46 -16.83 -4.62
CA THR A 210 -5.41 -17.59 -5.89
C THR A 210 -4.59 -18.87 -5.75
N PHE A 211 -3.44 -18.83 -5.07
CA PHE A 211 -2.66 -20.03 -4.78
C PHE A 211 -3.43 -21.01 -3.90
N LEU A 212 -4.15 -20.53 -2.88
CA LEU A 212 -4.91 -21.38 -1.98
C LEU A 212 -6.06 -22.08 -2.73
N VAL A 213 -6.81 -21.36 -3.56
CA VAL A 213 -7.89 -21.92 -4.40
C VAL A 213 -7.32 -22.97 -5.37
N ALA A 214 -6.26 -22.63 -6.10
CA ALA A 214 -5.62 -23.55 -7.03
C ALA A 214 -5.12 -24.85 -6.36
N LEU A 215 -4.67 -24.76 -5.11
CA LEU A 215 -4.20 -25.92 -4.34
C LEU A 215 -5.34 -26.77 -3.76
N ILE A 216 -6.46 -26.15 -3.38
CA ILE A 216 -7.64 -26.86 -2.86
C ILE A 216 -8.34 -27.62 -4.00
N ASP A 217 -8.48 -27.00 -5.16
CA ASP A 217 -9.17 -27.58 -6.31
C ASP A 217 -8.27 -28.52 -7.14
N GLY A 218 -6.95 -28.49 -6.91
CA GLY A 218 -5.97 -29.30 -7.62
C GLY A 218 -5.94 -30.75 -7.15
N PRO A 219 -6.13 -31.77 -8.02
CA PRO A 219 -6.15 -33.19 -7.63
C PRO A 219 -4.78 -33.75 -7.21
N CYS A 220 -3.74 -32.90 -7.11
CA CYS A 220 -2.35 -33.29 -6.97
C CYS A 220 -1.59 -32.44 -5.95
N ALA A 221 -2.25 -32.12 -4.83
CA ALA A 221 -1.60 -31.51 -3.68
C ALA A 221 -0.68 -32.53 -2.97
N GLY A 222 0.40 -32.94 -3.64
CA GLY A 222 1.47 -33.71 -3.04
C GLY A 222 2.26 -32.89 -2.01
N PRO A 223 3.48 -33.32 -1.64
CA PRO A 223 4.31 -32.60 -0.66
C PRO A 223 4.62 -31.15 -1.07
N LEU A 224 4.64 -30.85 -2.37
CA LEU A 224 4.79 -29.47 -2.88
C LEU A 224 3.62 -28.57 -2.47
N GLY A 225 2.39 -29.07 -2.49
CA GLY A 225 1.22 -28.30 -2.04
C GLY A 225 1.28 -27.96 -0.55
N ALA A 226 1.74 -28.91 0.28
CA ALA A 226 1.94 -28.67 1.71
C ALA A 226 3.00 -27.59 1.99
N VAL A 227 4.11 -27.60 1.24
CA VAL A 227 5.15 -26.55 1.34
C VAL A 227 4.60 -25.20 0.91
N THR A 228 3.83 -25.13 -0.19
CA THR A 228 3.23 -23.88 -0.63
C THR A 228 2.26 -23.33 0.41
N VAL A 229 1.39 -24.15 1.01
CA VAL A 229 0.50 -23.70 2.09
C VAL A 229 1.29 -23.20 3.31
N MET A 230 2.35 -23.90 3.71
CA MET A 230 3.23 -23.49 4.81
C MET A 230 3.87 -22.11 4.60
N VAL A 231 4.21 -21.76 3.37
CA VAL A 231 4.81 -20.47 3.01
C VAL A 231 3.75 -19.38 2.82
N THR A 232 2.63 -19.72 2.17
CA THR A 232 1.60 -18.76 1.77
C THR A 232 0.69 -18.36 2.95
N CYS A 233 0.42 -19.25 3.90
CA CYS A 233 -0.38 -18.94 5.10
C CYS A 233 0.21 -17.82 5.97
N PRO A 234 1.49 -17.88 6.43
CA PRO A 234 2.05 -16.81 7.24
C PRO A 234 2.13 -15.49 6.46
N LEU A 235 2.35 -15.56 5.14
CA LEU A 235 2.32 -14.39 4.27
C LEU A 235 0.92 -13.77 4.20
N GLY A 236 -0.13 -14.60 4.12
CA GLY A 236 -1.52 -14.16 4.22
C GLY A 236 -1.82 -13.46 5.54
N VAL A 237 -1.42 -14.05 6.66
CA VAL A 237 -1.59 -13.43 8.00
C VAL A 237 -0.84 -12.11 8.10
N LEU A 238 0.40 -12.06 7.62
CA LEU A 238 1.19 -10.83 7.56
C LEU A 238 0.47 -9.77 6.73
N SER A 239 -0.07 -10.13 5.56
CA SER A 239 -0.79 -9.21 4.68
C SER A 239 -2.05 -8.63 5.30
N VAL A 240 -2.82 -9.42 6.07
CA VAL A 240 -4.00 -8.93 6.79
C VAL A 240 -3.59 -7.92 7.87
N PHE A 241 -2.50 -8.22 8.59
CA PHE A 241 -1.97 -7.34 9.62
C PHE A 241 -1.45 -6.01 9.03
N THR A 242 -0.65 -6.07 7.97
CA THR A 242 -0.10 -4.88 7.30
C THR A 242 -1.19 -4.09 6.57
N LEU A 243 -2.22 -4.75 6.03
CA LEU A 243 -3.41 -4.10 5.47
C LEU A 243 -4.17 -3.32 6.54
N GLY A 244 -4.44 -3.92 7.71
CA GLY A 244 -5.11 -3.25 8.82
C GLY A 244 -4.35 -2.04 9.32
N TRP A 245 -3.03 -2.17 9.46
CA TRP A 245 -2.16 -1.03 9.80
C TRP A 245 -2.17 0.06 8.74
N SER A 246 -2.06 -0.31 7.47
CA SER A 246 -2.05 0.60 6.33
C SER A 246 -3.36 1.37 6.22
N LEU A 247 -4.49 0.68 6.38
CA LEU A 247 -5.81 1.30 6.40
C LEU A 247 -5.95 2.28 7.57
N LEU A 248 -5.56 1.87 8.78
CA LEU A 248 -5.65 2.71 9.96
C LEU A 248 -4.75 3.95 9.84
N THR A 249 -3.55 3.82 9.27
CA THR A 249 -2.64 4.96 9.05
C THR A 249 -3.12 5.92 7.97
N VAL A 250 -3.86 5.43 6.97
CA VAL A 250 -4.46 6.29 5.93
C VAL A 250 -5.72 7.01 6.46
N VAL A 251 -6.56 6.31 7.23
CA VAL A 251 -7.87 6.79 7.70
C VAL A 251 -7.79 7.65 8.96
N ALA A 252 -6.95 7.27 9.93
CA ALA A 252 -6.81 7.97 11.21
C ALA A 252 -5.52 8.79 11.19
N PRO A 253 -5.57 10.09 10.79
CA PRO A 253 -4.45 10.99 11.05
C PRO A 253 -4.22 11.00 12.55
N ARG A 254 -3.00 10.68 12.99
CA ARG A 254 -2.66 10.83 14.41
C ARG A 254 -2.79 12.31 14.74
N ALA A 255 -3.71 12.63 15.64
CA ALA A 255 -3.71 13.93 16.26
C ALA A 255 -2.35 14.11 16.94
N VAL A 256 -1.66 15.18 16.59
CA VAL A 256 -0.50 15.64 17.34
C VAL A 256 -0.96 15.81 18.78
N ASP A 257 -0.28 15.15 19.72
CA ASP A 257 -0.48 15.41 21.14
C ASP A 257 0.03 16.83 21.39
N ASP A 258 -0.88 17.80 21.42
CA ASP A 258 -0.61 19.15 21.92
C ASP A 258 -0.42 19.06 23.44
N GLY A 259 0.72 18.54 23.87
CA GLY A 259 0.88 18.03 25.22
C GLY A 259 2.29 18.11 25.78
N VAL A 260 3.00 19.23 25.62
CA VAL A 260 3.92 19.77 26.65
C VAL A 260 3.95 21.31 26.55
N THR A 261 2.83 21.97 26.80
CA THR A 261 2.84 23.31 27.42
C THR A 261 2.81 23.12 28.92
N GLY A 262 3.92 23.43 29.60
CA GLY A 262 3.91 23.72 31.04
C GLY A 262 4.74 22.81 31.94
N GLU A 263 6.07 22.84 31.82
CA GLU A 263 6.95 22.79 33.01
C GLU A 263 8.01 23.89 32.88
N GLY A 264 7.52 25.13 32.94
CA GLY A 264 8.29 26.27 33.40
C GLY A 264 7.88 26.57 34.84
N SER A 265 8.37 25.76 35.78
CA SER A 265 8.51 26.12 37.19
C SER A 265 10.02 25.97 37.43
N GLY A 266 10.81 27.03 37.53
CA GLY A 266 10.65 28.05 38.55
C GLY A 266 11.26 27.50 39.83
N GLU A 267 12.59 27.63 39.97
CA GLU A 267 13.33 27.57 41.23
C GLU A 267 14.67 28.30 40.99
N ASP A 268 14.58 29.64 40.94
CA ASP A 268 15.63 30.52 41.44
C ASP A 268 15.28 30.82 42.91
N GLU A 269 16.02 30.23 43.84
CA GLU A 269 16.36 30.80 45.15
C GLU A 269 17.74 30.31 45.59
#